data_AF-A0A1H2DAC7-F1
#
_entry.id   AF-A0A1H2DAC7-F1
#
_cell.length_a   1.000
_cell.length_b   1.000
_cell.length_c   1.000
_cell.angle_alpha   90.00
_cell.angle_beta   90.00
_cell.angle_gamma   90.00
#
_symmetry.space_group_name_H-M   'P 1'
#
loop_
_entity.id
_entity.type
_entity.pdbx_description
1 polymer ?
#
loop_
_entity_poly.entity_id
_entity_poly.type
_entity_poly.pdbx_seq_one_letter_code
_entity_poly.pdbx_strand_id
1 'polypeptide(L)'
;MISTVKDLAAEALFVSYLQPSESPNQAAVEEAITVTILRYGSDGCAAGVAVEFGDHPDVAVQRMTWVHEELADVLAPRTPVLY
;
A
#
# COMPACT_ATOMS: atom_id res chain seq x y z
N MET A 1 10.00 -4.35 -13.70
CA MET A 1 8.79 -3.92 -14.45
C MET A 1 8.61 -2.42 -14.23
N ILE A 2 8.18 -1.61 -15.21
CA ILE A 2 7.90 -0.18 -14.92
C ILE A 2 6.47 -0.10 -14.36
N SER A 3 6.35 -0.11 -13.03
CA SER A 3 5.08 0.14 -12.34
C SER A 3 4.79 1.64 -12.29
N THR A 4 3.51 2.03 -12.37
CA THR A 4 3.16 3.44 -12.12
C THR A 4 3.42 3.77 -10.64
N VAL A 5 3.48 5.05 -10.29
CA VAL A 5 3.66 5.47 -8.87
C VAL A 5 2.54 4.92 -7.98
N LYS A 6 1.31 4.87 -8.50
CA LYS A 6 0.16 4.33 -7.76
C LYS A 6 0.29 2.82 -7.54
N ASP A 7 0.69 2.07 -8.57
CA ASP A 7 0.86 0.62 -8.48
C ASP A 7 2.00 0.29 -7.51
N LEU A 8 3.11 1.02 -7.59
CA LEU A 8 4.23 0.85 -6.67
C LEU A 8 3.84 1.16 -5.22
N ALA A 9 3.04 2.22 -4.99
CA ALA A 9 2.53 2.54 -3.66
C ALA A 9 1.62 1.42 -3.11
N ALA A 10 0.78 0.82 -3.97
CA ALA A 10 -0.07 -0.30 -3.59
C ALA A 10 0.75 -1.55 -3.25
N GLU A 11 1.70 -1.93 -4.10
CA GLU A 11 2.60 -3.06 -3.87
C GLU A 11 3.42 -2.88 -2.58
N ALA A 12 3.92 -1.68 -2.35
CA ALA A 12 4.68 -1.35 -1.15
C ALA A 12 3.80 -1.38 0.12
N LEU A 13 2.60 -0.78 0.08
CA LEU A 13 1.70 -0.82 1.24
C LEU A 13 1.26 -2.27 1.54
N PHE A 14 1.01 -3.05 0.49
CA PHE A 14 0.62 -4.45 0.61
C PHE A 14 1.64 -5.26 1.41
N VAL A 15 2.92 -5.18 1.06
CA VAL A 15 4.02 -5.93 1.72
C VAL A 15 4.58 -5.23 2.97
N SER A 16 4.03 -4.07 3.35
CA SER A 16 4.47 -3.32 4.53
C SER A 16 4.05 -4.00 5.84
N TYR A 17 4.65 -3.57 6.94
CA TYR A 17 4.30 -4.03 8.29
C TYR A 17 2.93 -3.53 8.76
N LEU A 18 2.41 -2.46 8.17
CA LEU A 18 1.24 -1.72 8.65
C LEU A 18 -0.04 -2.57 8.55
N GLN A 19 -0.85 -2.65 9.59
CA GLN A 19 -2.06 -3.46 9.63
C GLN A 19 -3.35 -2.61 9.65
N PRO A 20 -4.45 -3.08 9.03
CA PRO A 20 -5.74 -2.40 9.09
C PRO A 20 -6.22 -2.15 10.52
N SER A 21 -5.95 -3.09 11.43
CA SER A 21 -6.36 -3.02 12.83
C SER A 21 -5.71 -1.88 13.62
N GLU A 22 -4.59 -1.34 13.13
CA GLU A 22 -3.88 -0.22 13.76
C GLU A 22 -4.55 1.12 13.49
N SER A 23 -5.57 1.16 12.61
CA SER A 23 -6.27 2.38 12.18
C SER A 23 -5.28 3.49 11.78
N PRO A 24 -4.39 3.21 10.80
CA PRO A 24 -3.31 4.12 10.47
C PRO A 24 -3.86 5.44 9.92
N ASN A 25 -3.12 6.52 10.19
CA ASN A 25 -3.38 7.80 9.56
C ASN A 25 -2.55 7.95 8.27
N GLN A 26 -2.89 8.97 7.47
CA GLN A 26 -2.21 9.27 6.21
C GLN A 26 -0.67 9.30 6.32
N ALA A 27 -0.13 9.92 7.36
CA ALA A 27 1.33 10.03 7.53
C ALA A 27 1.98 8.66 7.78
N ALA A 28 1.33 7.79 8.57
CA ALA A 28 1.81 6.44 8.81
C ALA A 28 1.79 5.57 7.54
N VAL A 29 0.77 5.74 6.70
CA VAL A 29 0.67 5.06 5.40
C VAL A 29 1.79 5.52 4.46
N GLU A 30 2.00 6.83 4.33
CA GLU A 30 3.06 7.41 3.51
C GLU A 30 4.47 6.97 3.97
N GLU A 31 4.71 6.95 5.28
CA GLU A 31 5.97 6.47 5.86
C GLU A 31 6.18 4.98 5.58
N ALA A 32 5.16 4.13 5.79
CA ALA A 32 5.24 2.70 5.55
C ALA A 32 5.54 2.38 4.08
N ILE A 33 4.90 3.09 3.15
CA ILE A 33 5.17 2.98 1.71
C ILE A 33 6.63 3.34 1.43
N THR A 34 7.09 4.49 1.93
CA THR A 34 8.45 4.99 1.69
C THR A 34 9.50 4.01 2.22
N VAL A 35 9.36 3.56 3.46
CA VAL A 35 10.28 2.61 4.09
C VAL A 35 10.31 1.28 3.34
N THR A 36 9.15 0.80 2.89
CA THR A 36 9.04 -0.46 2.17
C THR A 36 9.70 -0.37 0.78
N ILE A 37 9.47 0.72 0.04
CA ILE A 37 10.12 0.96 -1.26
C ILE A 37 11.65 1.05 -1.08
N LEU A 38 12.13 1.78 -0.07
CA LEU A 38 13.58 1.89 0.19
C LEU A 38 14.21 0.54 0.55
N ARG A 39 13.46 -0.34 1.23
CA ARG A 39 13.96 -1.65 1.64
C ARG A 39 13.99 -2.66 0.49
N TYR A 40 12.92 -2.73 -0.31
CA TYR A 40 12.74 -3.82 -1.28
C TYR A 40 12.88 -3.38 -2.75
N GLY A 41 12.80 -2.08 -3.03
CA GLY A 41 12.67 -1.57 -4.39
C GLY A 41 11.36 -1.99 -5.06
N SER A 42 11.14 -1.58 -6.31
CA SER A 42 9.91 -1.90 -7.05
C SER A 42 9.76 -3.40 -7.30
N ASP A 43 10.80 -4.05 -7.81
CA ASP A 43 10.72 -5.47 -8.16
C ASP A 43 10.57 -6.35 -6.91
N GLY A 44 11.14 -5.94 -5.76
CA GLY A 44 10.96 -6.65 -4.49
C GLY A 44 9.55 -6.50 -3.91
N CYS A 45 8.93 -5.33 -4.06
CA CYS A 45 7.52 -5.14 -3.68
C CYS A 45 6.60 -6.02 -4.55
N ALA A 46 6.79 -5.98 -5.87
CA ALA A 46 6.03 -6.83 -6.80
C ALA A 46 6.23 -8.33 -6.53
N ALA A 47 7.46 -8.75 -6.21
CA ALA A 47 7.75 -10.13 -5.85
C ALA A 47 7.03 -10.56 -4.55
N GLY A 48 7.01 -9.71 -3.52
CA GLY A 48 6.29 -10.00 -2.28
C GLY A 48 4.78 -10.14 -2.49
N VAL A 49 4.19 -9.27 -3.33
CA VAL A 49 2.79 -9.43 -3.75
C VAL A 49 2.58 -10.78 -4.45
N ALA A 50 3.43 -11.13 -5.41
CA ALA A 50 3.31 -12.38 -6.16
C ALA A 50 3.41 -13.62 -5.27
N VAL A 51 4.28 -13.61 -4.26
CA VAL A 51 4.40 -14.70 -3.28
C VAL A 51 3.10 -14.87 -2.49
N GLU A 52 2.58 -13.80 -1.89
CA GLU A 52 1.36 -13.87 -1.08
C GLU A 52 0.14 -14.30 -1.90
N PHE A 53 0.01 -13.81 -3.14
CA PHE A 53 -1.06 -14.26 -4.03
C PHE A 53 -0.92 -15.71 -4.49
N GLY A 54 0.31 -16.24 -4.54
CA GLY A 54 0.58 -17.65 -4.84
C GLY A 54 0.26 -18.58 -3.66
N ASP A 55 0.65 -18.18 -2.46
CA ASP A 55 0.55 -19.01 -1.25
C ASP A 55 -0.82 -18.88 -0.56
N HIS A 56 -1.35 -17.66 -0.46
CA HIS A 56 -2.56 -17.32 0.30
C HIS A 56 -3.47 -16.32 -0.46
N PRO A 57 -4.05 -16.74 -1.60
CA PRO A 57 -4.79 -15.83 -2.48
C PRO A 57 -6.00 -15.14 -1.80
N ASP A 58 -6.69 -15.81 -0.89
CA ASP A 58 -7.83 -15.28 -0.15
C ASP A 58 -7.42 -14.19 0.86
N VAL A 59 -6.28 -14.37 1.53
CA VAL A 59 -5.70 -13.36 2.43
C VAL A 59 -5.16 -12.19 1.63
N ALA A 60 -4.47 -12.47 0.53
CA ALA A 60 -3.92 -11.46 -0.37
C ALA A 60 -5.03 -10.56 -0.97
N VAL A 61 -6.16 -11.12 -1.41
CA VAL A 61 -7.28 -10.31 -1.92
C VAL A 61 -7.82 -9.37 -0.85
N GLN A 62 -8.01 -9.85 0.39
CA GLN A 62 -8.48 -9.01 1.49
C GLN A 62 -7.48 -7.89 1.80
N ARG A 63 -6.19 -8.21 1.84
CA ARG A 63 -5.11 -7.24 2.05
C ARG A 63 -5.07 -6.17 0.95
N MET A 64 -5.14 -6.57 -0.31
CA MET A 64 -5.10 -5.63 -1.44
C MET A 64 -6.36 -4.76 -1.52
N THR A 65 -7.51 -5.28 -1.09
CA THR A 65 -8.74 -4.49 -0.98
C THR A 65 -8.55 -3.34 0.01
N TRP A 66 -8.05 -3.65 1.21
CA TRP A 66 -7.73 -2.62 2.20
C TRP A 66 -6.69 -1.61 1.70
N VAL A 67 -5.62 -2.07 1.05
CA VAL A 67 -4.60 -1.19 0.45
C VAL A 67 -5.22 -0.16 -0.49
N HIS A 68 -6.15 -0.58 -1.35
CA HIS A 68 -6.79 0.33 -2.29
C HIS A 68 -7.72 1.33 -1.60
N GLU A 69 -8.40 0.93 -0.52
CA GLU A 69 -9.23 1.83 0.29
C GLU A 69 -8.39 2.90 0.98
N GLU A 70 -7.30 2.52 1.65
CA GLU A 70 -6.37 3.45 2.30
C GLU A 70 -5.72 4.41 1.31
N LEU A 71 -5.26 3.91 0.16
CA LEU A 71 -4.66 4.77 -0.86
C LEU A 71 -5.69 5.71 -1.50
N ALA A 72 -6.96 5.31 -1.59
CA ALA A 72 -8.00 6.22 -2.06
C ALA A 72 -8.22 7.38 -1.07
N ASP A 73 -8.17 7.11 0.23
CA ASP A 73 -8.27 8.15 1.27
C ASP A 73 -7.04 9.07 1.27
N VAL A 74 -5.83 8.50 1.20
CA VAL A 74 -4.58 9.27 1.15
C VAL A 74 -4.48 10.14 -0.10
N LEU A 75 -4.92 9.64 -1.26
CA LEU A 75 -4.86 10.36 -2.53
C LEU A 75 -6.08 11.28 -2.75
N ALA A 76 -7.07 11.27 -1.87
CA ALA A 76 -8.21 12.17 -1.98
C ALA A 76 -7.74 13.63 -1.88
N PRO A 77 -8.16 14.51 -2.80
CA PRO A 77 -7.82 15.92 -2.70
C PRO A 77 -8.38 16.49 -1.39
N ARG A 78 -7.52 17.12 -0.58
CA ARG A 78 -7.97 17.84 0.61
C ARG A 78 -8.88 18.97 0.16
N THR A 79 -10.19 18.81 0.30
CA THR A 79 -11.13 19.90 0.05
C THR A 79 -10.86 20.98 1.10
N PRO A 80 -10.40 22.18 0.74
CA PRO A 80 -10.24 23.24 1.72
C PRO A 80 -11.64 23.61 2.25
N VAL A 81 -11.83 23.48 3.57
CA VAL A 81 -13.03 23.99 4.23
C VAL A 81 -12.92 25.51 4.22
N LEU A 82 -13.64 26.16 3.31
CA LEU A 82 -13.79 27.62 3.31
C LEU A 82 -14.80 27.99 4.42
N TYR A 83 -14.32 28.68 5.45
CA TYR A 83 -15.13 29.34 6.48
C TYR A 83 -15.42 30.79 6.06
#